data_AF-A0A2M8QCT0-F1
#
_entry.id   AF-A0A2M8QCT0-F1
#
_cell.length_a   1.000
_cell.length_b   1.000
_cell.length_c   1.000
_cell.angle_alpha   90.00
_cell.angle_beta   90.00
_cell.angle_gamma   90.00
#
_symmetry.space_group_name_H-M   'P 1'
#
loop_
_entity.id
_entity.type
_entity.pdbx_description
1 polymer ?
#
loop_
_entity_poly.entity_id
_entity_poly.type
_entity_poly.pdbx_seq_one_letter_code
_entity_poly.pdbx_strand_id
1 'polypeptide(L)'
;MFTCWGRRGLAVLCLIAWLAGCAVAPPPRPARTPAAPPPAATRASAESEIEIAFQISGGIGGIERSWVIRGDGSVMDHNGKTYALPPAQVAQLLAELTAAGFFELDETYEDIACADCFAYSITVNDGQRAKRVRMLNGGQLPEQAQRVVGALREFVSALEP
;
A
#
# COMPACT_ATOMS: atom_id res chain seq x y z
N MET A 1 13.09 -30.06 -15.83
CA MET A 1 14.28 -29.67 -16.63
C MET A 1 14.55 -28.20 -16.36
N PHE A 2 15.62 -27.90 -15.63
CA PHE A 2 16.05 -26.55 -15.29
C PHE A 2 16.94 -26.01 -16.41
N THR A 3 16.63 -24.82 -16.94
CA THR A 3 17.57 -24.09 -17.80
C THR A 3 18.15 -22.91 -17.04
N CYS A 4 19.45 -23.01 -16.76
CA CYS A 4 20.36 -21.95 -16.32
C CYS A 4 20.17 -20.68 -17.16
N TRP A 5 19.97 -19.53 -16.51
CA TRP A 5 20.21 -18.23 -17.14
C TRP A 5 21.53 -17.65 -16.62
N GLY A 6 22.42 -17.40 -17.58
CA GLY A 6 23.82 -17.11 -17.40
C GLY A 6 24.14 -15.75 -16.80
N ARG A 7 25.05 -15.82 -15.84
CA ARG A 7 25.84 -14.74 -15.26
C ARG A 7 26.88 -14.26 -16.29
N ARG A 8 26.64 -13.11 -16.91
CA ARG A 8 27.59 -12.31 -17.72
C ARG A 8 27.25 -10.84 -17.44
N GLY A 9 28.14 -9.92 -17.15
CA GLY A 9 29.60 -9.94 -17.15
C GLY A 9 30.11 -8.79 -16.29
N LEU A 10 31.34 -8.99 -15.85
CA LEU A 10 32.17 -8.07 -15.10
C LEU A 10 32.61 -6.89 -15.98
N ALA A 11 32.84 -5.76 -15.31
CA ALA A 11 33.79 -4.69 -15.64
C ALA A 11 33.47 -3.74 -16.81
N VAL A 12 33.14 -2.48 -16.47
CA VAL A 12 33.82 -1.33 -17.08
C VAL A 12 34.07 -0.26 -16.00
N LEU A 13 35.36 -0.03 -15.81
CA LEU A 13 36.04 1.05 -15.12
C LEU A 13 35.62 2.42 -15.71
N CYS A 14 35.19 3.39 -14.90
CA CYS A 14 35.26 4.79 -15.31
C CYS A 14 35.57 5.70 -14.11
N LEU A 15 36.83 6.11 -14.11
CA LEU A 15 37.56 6.94 -13.18
C LEU A 15 37.43 8.39 -13.66
N ILE A 16 36.64 9.24 -13.00
CA ILE A 16 36.59 10.68 -13.33
C ILE A 16 36.54 11.55 -12.06
N ALA A 17 37.71 12.16 -11.84
CA ALA A 17 37.97 13.56 -11.47
C ALA A 17 37.30 14.18 -10.23
N TRP A 18 38.20 14.47 -9.29
CA TRP A 18 38.14 15.53 -8.31
C TRP A 18 37.69 16.87 -8.90
N LEU A 19 36.73 17.52 -8.24
CA LEU A 19 36.60 18.98 -8.21
C LEU A 19 36.25 19.41 -6.79
N ALA A 20 37.27 19.88 -6.06
CA ALA A 20 37.11 20.60 -4.81
C ALA A 20 36.52 21.98 -5.10
N GLY A 21 35.24 22.17 -4.82
CA GLY A 21 34.56 23.46 -4.88
C GLY A 21 34.67 24.21 -3.56
N CYS A 22 35.33 25.36 -3.56
CA CYS A 22 35.29 26.31 -2.45
C CYS A 22 33.86 26.85 -2.27
N ALA A 23 33.19 26.46 -1.19
CA ALA A 23 31.90 27.05 -0.84
C ALA A 23 32.12 28.39 -0.11
N VAL A 24 31.75 29.47 -0.81
CA VAL A 24 31.68 30.85 -0.30
C VAL A 24 30.77 30.92 0.93
N ALA A 25 31.24 31.63 1.96
CA ALA A 25 30.48 31.89 3.18
C ALA A 25 29.25 32.79 2.86
N PRO A 26 28.04 32.41 3.28
CA PRO A 26 26.85 33.21 3.04
C PRO A 26 26.80 34.48 3.92
N PRO A 27 26.17 35.56 3.43
CA PRO A 27 26.01 36.81 4.18
C PRO A 27 25.12 36.64 5.43
N PRO A 28 25.29 37.48 6.45
CA PRO A 28 24.49 37.44 7.67
C PRO A 28 23.01 37.70 7.38
N ARG A 29 22.18 36.81 7.93
CA ARG A 29 20.73 36.77 7.71
C ARG A 29 20.06 37.91 8.51
N PRO A 30 19.20 38.75 7.89
CA PRO A 30 18.47 39.78 8.62
C PRO A 30 17.59 39.16 9.71
N ALA A 31 17.55 39.81 10.87
CA ALA A 31 16.77 39.40 12.03
C ALA A 31 15.28 39.30 11.65
N ARG A 32 14.69 38.12 11.81
CA ARG A 32 13.28 37.89 11.56
C ARG A 32 12.47 38.53 12.69
N THR A 33 11.62 39.48 12.33
CA THR A 33 10.49 39.90 13.16
C THR A 33 9.65 38.67 13.50
N PRO A 34 9.24 38.45 14.77
CA PRO A 34 8.35 37.36 15.13
C PRO A 34 7.03 37.50 14.36
N ALA A 35 6.79 36.59 13.42
CA ALA A 35 5.52 36.47 12.73
C ALA A 35 4.46 35.97 13.73
N ALA A 36 3.27 36.58 13.69
CA ALA A 36 2.13 36.15 14.47
C ALA A 36 1.85 34.65 14.25
N PRO A 37 1.45 33.90 15.30
CA PRO A 37 1.19 32.47 15.17
C PRO A 37 0.08 32.25 14.12
N PRO A 38 0.31 31.38 13.12
CA PRO A 38 -0.71 31.03 12.14
C PRO A 38 -1.92 30.37 12.83
N PRO A 39 -3.14 30.61 12.35
CA PRO A 39 -4.34 29.97 12.89
C PRO A 39 -4.22 28.45 12.77
N ALA A 40 -4.57 27.75 13.85
CA ALA A 40 -4.50 26.30 13.98
C ALA A 40 -5.33 25.59 12.90
N ALA A 41 -4.70 25.17 11.81
CA ALA A 41 -5.24 24.18 10.89
C ALA A 41 -4.93 22.79 11.46
N THR A 42 -5.79 22.25 12.33
CA THR A 42 -5.52 20.99 13.07
C THR A 42 -6.61 19.94 12.93
N ARG A 43 -7.24 19.79 11.76
CA ARG A 43 -8.19 18.67 11.55
C ARG A 43 -8.06 17.88 10.24
N ALA A 44 -7.26 18.33 9.28
CA ALA A 44 -7.13 17.65 7.97
C ALA A 44 -6.11 16.48 7.95
N SER A 45 -5.30 16.28 9.00
CA SER A 45 -4.25 15.24 8.97
C SER A 45 -4.71 13.84 9.35
N ALA A 46 -5.75 13.67 10.17
CA ALA A 46 -6.12 12.36 10.69
C ALA A 46 -6.84 11.47 9.64
N GLU A 47 -7.66 12.05 8.77
CA GLU A 47 -8.34 11.29 7.70
C GLU A 47 -7.39 10.86 6.57
N SER A 48 -6.27 11.58 6.41
CA SER A 48 -5.21 11.21 5.46
C SER A 48 -4.35 10.04 5.96
N GLU A 49 -4.56 9.61 7.21
CA GLU A 49 -3.77 8.56 7.85
C GLU A 49 -4.31 7.15 7.59
N ILE A 50 -5.60 7.05 7.23
CA ILE A 50 -6.23 5.78 6.88
C ILE A 50 -5.79 5.37 5.48
N GLU A 51 -5.20 4.18 5.36
CA GLU A 51 -4.81 3.58 4.09
C GLU A 51 -5.07 2.07 4.10
N ILE A 52 -5.74 1.58 3.06
CA ILE A 52 -5.96 0.17 2.79
C ILE A 52 -5.31 -0.15 1.44
N ALA A 53 -4.23 -0.93 1.46
CA ALA A 53 -3.60 -1.46 0.26
C ALA A 53 -4.03 -2.91 0.05
N PHE A 54 -4.65 -3.20 -1.10
CA PHE A 54 -5.14 -4.52 -1.45
C PHE A 54 -4.53 -4.97 -2.77
N GLN A 55 -3.83 -6.11 -2.76
CA GLN A 55 -3.25 -6.71 -3.96
C GLN A 55 -3.76 -8.14 -4.14
N ILE A 56 -4.05 -8.50 -5.38
CA ILE A 56 -4.42 -9.84 -5.83
C ILE A 56 -3.44 -10.25 -6.91
N SER A 57 -2.85 -11.44 -6.80
CA SER A 57 -2.05 -12.03 -7.87
C SER A 57 -2.36 -13.51 -8.08
N GLY A 58 -2.08 -14.05 -9.27
CA GLY A 58 -2.18 -15.49 -9.56
C GLY A 58 -3.32 -15.89 -10.51
N GLY A 59 -3.79 -17.13 -10.34
CA GLY A 59 -4.68 -17.79 -11.30
C GLY A 59 -4.01 -18.21 -12.61
N ILE A 60 -4.72 -18.98 -13.44
CA ILE A 60 -4.21 -19.58 -14.70
C ILE A 60 -3.68 -18.53 -15.69
N GLY A 61 -4.14 -17.29 -15.59
CA GLY A 61 -3.71 -16.18 -16.45
C GLY A 61 -2.59 -15.31 -15.89
N GLY A 62 -2.09 -15.57 -14.68
CA GLY A 62 -1.09 -14.71 -14.03
C GLY A 62 -1.60 -13.29 -13.83
N ILE A 63 -2.83 -13.15 -13.34
CA ILE A 63 -3.45 -11.84 -13.11
C ILE A 63 -2.68 -11.14 -11.98
N GLU A 64 -2.44 -9.84 -12.10
CA GLU A 64 -1.97 -8.99 -11.03
C GLU A 64 -2.81 -7.71 -10.99
N ARG A 65 -3.40 -7.41 -9.83
CA ARG A 65 -4.18 -6.19 -9.59
C ARG A 65 -3.87 -5.67 -8.20
N SER A 66 -3.87 -4.35 -8.06
CA SER A 66 -3.69 -3.68 -6.79
C SER A 66 -4.55 -2.43 -6.70
N TRP A 67 -4.92 -2.08 -5.48
CA TRP A 67 -5.66 -0.87 -5.14
C TRP A 67 -5.06 -0.25 -3.88
N VAL A 68 -4.96 1.07 -3.87
CA VAL A 68 -4.69 1.88 -2.67
C VAL A 68 -5.92 2.71 -2.39
N ILE A 69 -6.57 2.46 -1.26
CA ILE A 69 -7.79 3.11 -0.80
C ILE A 69 -7.42 3.99 0.40
N ARG A 70 -7.74 5.28 0.33
CA ARG A 70 -7.42 6.24 1.41
C ARG A 70 -8.68 6.75 2.10
N GLY A 71 -8.53 7.16 3.36
CA GLY A 71 -9.63 7.67 4.19
C GLY A 71 -10.36 8.88 3.61
N ASP A 72 -9.71 9.65 2.72
CA ASP A 72 -10.31 10.78 2.00
C ASP A 72 -11.26 10.35 0.85
N GLY A 73 -11.43 9.05 0.62
CA GLY A 73 -12.27 8.52 -0.45
C GLY A 73 -11.54 8.33 -1.79
N SER A 74 -10.25 8.66 -1.87
CA SER A 74 -9.46 8.40 -3.08
C SER A 74 -9.09 6.91 -3.17
N VAL A 75 -9.34 6.33 -4.35
CA VAL A 75 -8.94 4.96 -4.67
C VAL A 75 -8.10 4.97 -5.94
N MET A 76 -6.90 4.41 -5.90
CA MET A 76 -6.03 4.29 -7.08
C MET A 76 -5.80 2.82 -7.41
N ASP A 77 -6.10 2.40 -8.64
CA ASP A 77 -5.82 1.04 -9.11
C ASP A 77 -4.39 0.87 -9.65
N HIS A 78 -4.03 -0.38 -9.99
CA HIS A 78 -2.72 -0.76 -10.54
C HIS A 78 -2.32 -0.03 -11.83
N ASN A 79 -3.28 0.51 -12.59
CA ASN A 79 -3.02 1.29 -13.81
C ASN A 79 -2.87 2.79 -13.51
N GLY A 80 -2.91 3.18 -12.23
CA GLY A 80 -2.91 4.58 -11.80
C GLY A 80 -4.24 5.29 -12.04
N LYS A 81 -5.30 4.57 -12.47
CA LYS A 81 -6.63 5.17 -12.61
C LYS A 81 -7.18 5.42 -11.22
N THR A 82 -7.67 6.63 -11.02
CA THR A 82 -8.17 7.12 -9.74
C THR A 82 -9.69 7.19 -9.76
N TYR A 83 -10.31 6.78 -8.66
CA TYR A 83 -11.72 6.88 -8.38
C TYR A 83 -11.91 7.77 -7.15
N ALA A 84 -13.00 8.52 -7.14
CA ALA A 84 -13.40 9.34 -6.00
C ALA A 84 -14.70 8.78 -5.42
N LEU A 85 -14.65 8.37 -4.16
CA LEU A 85 -15.79 7.88 -3.40
C LEU A 85 -16.11 8.83 -2.25
N PRO A 86 -17.33 8.81 -1.72
CA PRO A 86 -17.61 9.45 -0.44
C PRO A 86 -16.71 8.86 0.66
N PRO A 87 -16.03 9.68 1.49
CA PRO A 87 -15.20 9.20 2.61
C PRO A 87 -15.93 8.24 3.55
N ALA A 88 -17.25 8.43 3.71
CA ALA A 88 -18.10 7.54 4.49
C ALA A 88 -18.10 6.08 4.00
N GLN A 89 -17.95 5.83 2.69
CA GLN A 89 -17.86 4.46 2.16
C GLN A 89 -16.54 3.79 2.56
N VAL A 90 -15.43 4.54 2.56
CA VAL A 90 -14.13 4.00 3.02
C VAL A 90 -14.14 3.78 4.52
N ALA A 91 -14.73 4.69 5.29
CA ALA A 91 -14.91 4.51 6.74
C ALA A 91 -15.77 3.27 7.05
N GLN A 92 -16.82 3.02 6.27
CA GLN A 92 -17.63 1.81 6.38
C GLN A 92 -16.82 0.55 6.06
N LEU A 93 -16.07 0.54 4.96
CA LEU A 93 -15.18 -0.58 4.62
C LEU A 93 -14.20 -0.86 5.77
N LEU A 94 -13.53 0.16 6.30
CA LEU A 94 -12.61 0.00 7.43
C LEU A 94 -13.29 -0.60 8.67
N ALA A 95 -14.51 -0.14 8.98
CA ALA A 95 -15.31 -0.67 10.08
C ALA A 95 -15.66 -2.15 9.86
N GLU A 96 -16.02 -2.55 8.64
CA GLU A 96 -16.29 -3.94 8.27
C GLU A 96 -15.05 -4.83 8.41
N LEU A 97 -13.88 -4.38 7.93
CA LEU A 97 -12.61 -5.11 8.10
C LEU A 97 -12.23 -5.27 9.57
N THR A 98 -12.45 -4.23 10.36
CA THR A 98 -12.18 -4.25 11.81
C THR A 98 -13.12 -5.22 12.52
N ALA A 99 -14.42 -5.18 12.21
CA ALA A 99 -15.44 -6.08 12.77
C ALA A 99 -15.24 -7.53 12.32
N ALA A 100 -14.67 -7.77 11.13
CA ALA A 100 -14.26 -9.09 10.67
C ALA A 100 -13.02 -9.64 11.41
N GLY A 101 -12.37 -8.82 12.24
CA GLY A 101 -11.21 -9.22 13.04
C GLY A 101 -9.89 -9.16 12.27
N PHE A 102 -9.77 -8.32 11.23
CA PHE A 102 -8.55 -8.24 10.40
C PHE A 102 -7.27 -8.14 11.23
N PHE A 103 -7.29 -7.32 12.28
CA PHE A 103 -6.12 -7.08 13.11
C PHE A 103 -5.75 -8.24 14.05
N GLU A 104 -6.61 -9.25 14.18
CA GLU A 104 -6.37 -10.46 14.97
C GLU A 104 -5.91 -11.65 14.12
N LEU A 105 -5.93 -11.54 12.79
CA LEU A 105 -5.47 -12.59 11.89
C LEU A 105 -3.97 -12.85 12.02
N ASP A 106 -3.49 -14.05 11.76
CA ASP A 106 -2.06 -14.28 11.55
C ASP A 106 -1.54 -13.48 10.33
N GLU A 107 -0.25 -13.16 10.31
CA GLU A 107 0.35 -12.36 9.23
C GLU A 107 0.43 -13.12 7.89
N THR A 108 0.39 -14.45 7.91
CA THR A 108 0.62 -15.28 6.72
C THR A 108 -0.21 -16.57 6.79
N TYR A 109 -0.88 -16.88 5.68
CA TYR A 109 -1.62 -18.13 5.44
C TYR A 109 -1.18 -18.71 4.09
N GLU A 110 0.03 -19.27 4.03
CA GLU A 110 0.71 -19.70 2.79
C GLU A 110 1.16 -21.17 2.83
N ASP A 111 0.56 -22.00 3.68
CA ASP A 111 1.08 -23.34 4.00
C ASP A 111 0.94 -24.38 2.87
N ILE A 112 0.38 -24.00 1.72
CA ILE A 112 0.09 -24.91 0.62
C ILE A 112 0.66 -24.34 -0.68
N ALA A 113 1.49 -25.11 -1.37
CA ALA A 113 1.89 -24.79 -2.73
C ALA A 113 0.70 -25.03 -3.68
N CYS A 114 0.22 -23.99 -4.35
CA CYS A 114 -0.84 -24.10 -5.33
C CYS A 114 -0.49 -23.33 -6.60
N ALA A 115 -0.51 -24.02 -7.75
CA ALA A 115 -0.17 -23.45 -9.04
C ALA A 115 -1.23 -22.48 -9.58
N ASP A 116 -2.51 -22.75 -9.31
CA ASP A 116 -3.64 -22.02 -9.89
C ASP A 116 -4.36 -21.10 -8.90
N CYS A 117 -3.79 -20.90 -7.72
CA CYS A 117 -4.44 -20.14 -6.66
C CYS A 117 -4.17 -18.64 -6.76
N PHE A 118 -5.06 -17.87 -6.15
CA PHE A 118 -4.87 -16.44 -5.97
C PHE A 118 -4.14 -16.17 -4.66
N ALA A 119 -3.10 -15.35 -4.70
CA ALA A 119 -2.50 -14.75 -3.52
C ALA A 119 -3.14 -13.39 -3.25
N TYR A 120 -3.37 -13.09 -1.97
CA TYR A 120 -3.85 -11.81 -1.49
C TYR A 120 -2.81 -11.20 -0.56
N SER A 121 -2.52 -9.92 -0.74
CA SER A 121 -1.72 -9.13 0.21
C SER A 121 -2.54 -7.91 0.60
N ILE A 122 -2.90 -7.84 1.88
CA ILE A 122 -3.77 -6.80 2.43
C ILE A 122 -2.99 -6.07 3.51
N THR A 123 -2.85 -4.75 3.36
CA THR A 123 -2.32 -3.88 4.41
C THR A 123 -3.42 -2.91 4.83
N VAL A 124 -3.72 -2.83 6.12
CA VAL A 124 -4.66 -1.84 6.68
C VAL A 124 -3.90 -1.00 7.69
N ASN A 125 -3.94 0.32 7.52
CA ASN A 125 -3.59 1.33 8.50
C ASN A 125 -4.87 2.11 8.86
N ASP A 126 -5.29 2.06 10.12
CA ASP A 126 -6.48 2.77 10.62
C ASP A 126 -6.14 4.13 11.26
N GLY A 127 -4.88 4.58 11.14
CA GLY A 127 -4.35 5.78 11.79
C GLY A 127 -3.93 5.56 13.25
N GLN A 128 -4.10 4.37 13.80
CA GLN A 128 -3.60 3.99 15.13
C GLN A 128 -2.70 2.76 15.08
N ARG A 129 -3.02 1.82 14.21
CA ARG A 129 -2.30 0.57 14.00
C ARG A 129 -2.25 0.21 12.52
N ALA A 130 -1.13 -0.40 12.13
CA ALA A 130 -0.92 -0.94 10.80
C ALA A 130 -0.70 -2.46 10.88
N LYS A 131 -1.36 -3.22 10.01
CA LYS A 131 -1.14 -4.66 9.88
C LYS A 131 -1.15 -5.08 8.41
N ARG A 132 -0.25 -6.00 8.07
CA ARG A 132 -0.23 -6.68 6.77
C ARG A 132 -0.52 -8.16 6.95
N VAL A 133 -1.41 -8.69 6.12
CA VAL A 133 -1.73 -10.12 6.06
C VAL A 133 -1.57 -10.61 4.64
N ARG A 134 -0.86 -11.73 4.47
CA ARG A 134 -0.74 -12.45 3.20
C ARG A 134 -1.50 -13.76 3.26
N MET A 135 -2.21 -14.09 2.19
CA MET A 135 -3.08 -15.25 2.13
C MET A 135 -2.98 -15.91 0.77
N LEU A 136 -3.04 -17.24 0.71
CA LEU A 136 -3.22 -17.98 -0.53
C LEU A 136 -4.59 -18.64 -0.56
N ASN A 137 -5.37 -18.40 -1.62
CA ASN A 137 -6.66 -19.04 -1.89
C ASN A 137 -6.48 -20.46 -2.45
N GLY A 138 -5.63 -21.25 -1.80
CA GLY A 138 -5.34 -22.65 -2.13
C GLY A 138 -5.55 -23.62 -0.98
N GLY A 139 -6.10 -23.12 0.13
CA GLY A 139 -6.39 -23.87 1.33
C GLY A 139 -7.64 -23.34 2.03
N GLN A 140 -7.89 -23.87 3.23
CA GLN A 140 -8.97 -23.43 4.10
C GLN A 140 -8.54 -22.17 4.86
N LEU A 141 -8.75 -21.00 4.26
CA LEU A 141 -8.62 -19.74 4.98
C LEU A 141 -9.60 -19.72 6.17
N PRO A 142 -9.23 -19.18 7.34
CA PRO A 142 -10.19 -18.98 8.43
C PRO A 142 -11.40 -18.14 7.95
N GLU A 143 -12.58 -18.37 8.51
CA GLU A 143 -13.81 -17.64 8.14
C GLU A 143 -13.62 -16.11 8.22
N GLN A 144 -12.86 -15.64 9.21
CA GLN A 144 -12.49 -14.23 9.38
C GLN A 144 -11.72 -13.69 8.15
N ALA A 145 -10.71 -14.42 7.68
CA ALA A 145 -9.93 -14.05 6.50
C ALA A 145 -10.78 -14.08 5.22
N GLN A 146 -11.69 -15.05 5.10
CA GLN A 146 -12.63 -15.12 3.97
C GLN A 146 -13.55 -13.89 3.93
N ARG A 147 -14.07 -13.45 5.08
CA ARG A 147 -14.91 -12.23 5.17
C ARG A 147 -14.15 -10.97 4.77
N VAL A 148 -12.91 -10.81 5.24
CA VAL A 148 -12.03 -9.68 4.86
C VAL A 148 -11.81 -9.64 3.35
N VAL A 149 -11.40 -10.77 2.75
CA VAL A 149 -11.17 -10.86 1.30
C VAL A 149 -12.46 -10.61 0.52
N GLY A 150 -13.59 -11.14 0.99
CA GLY A 150 -14.90 -10.94 0.39
C GLY A 150 -15.30 -9.47 0.33
N ALA A 151 -15.24 -8.77 1.46
CA ALA A 151 -15.57 -7.35 1.56
C ALA A 151 -14.70 -6.48 0.63
N LEU A 152 -13.39 -6.72 0.59
CA LEU A 152 -12.47 -5.99 -0.30
C LEU A 152 -12.77 -6.25 -1.77
N ARG A 153 -13.03 -7.51 -2.15
CA ARG A 153 -13.35 -7.87 -3.54
C ARG A 153 -14.66 -7.25 -4.00
N GLU A 154 -15.69 -7.30 -3.17
CA GLU A 154 -16.98 -6.67 -3.44
C GLU A 154 -16.81 -5.16 -3.63
N PHE A 155 -16.10 -4.51 -2.70
CA PHE A 155 -15.82 -3.08 -2.74
C PHE A 155 -15.12 -2.66 -4.05
N VAL A 156 -14.03 -3.32 -4.44
CA VAL A 156 -13.29 -2.94 -5.66
C VAL A 156 -14.00 -3.33 -6.95
N SER A 157 -14.82 -4.39 -6.93
CA SER A 157 -15.60 -4.81 -8.10
C SER A 157 -16.70 -3.80 -8.43
N ALA A 158 -17.21 -3.05 -7.44
CA ALA A 158 -18.15 -1.96 -7.67
C ALA A 158 -17.53 -0.74 -8.39
N LEU A 159 -16.18 -0.67 -8.50
CA LEU A 159 -15.47 0.42 -9.15
C LEU A 159 -15.22 0.18 -10.66
N GLU A 160 -15.31 -1.07 -11.10
CA GLU A 160 -15.08 -1.48 -12.49
C GLU A 160 -16.45 -1.71 -13.17
N PRO A 161 -17.01 -0.72 -13.91
CA PRO A 161 -18.28 -0.86 -14.63
C PRO A 161 -18.19 -1.76 -15.86
#